data_AF-A0A355APM6-F1
#
_entry.id   AF-A0A355APM6-F1
#
_cell.length_a   1.000
_cell.length_b   1.000
_cell.length_c   1.000
_cell.angle_alpha   90.00
_cell.angle_beta   90.00
_cell.angle_gamma   90.00
#
_symmetry.space_group_name_H-M   'P 1'
#
loop_
_entity.id
_entity.type
_entity.pdbx_description
1 polymer ?
#
loop_
_entity_poly.entity_id
_entity_poly.type
_entity_poly.pdbx_seq_one_letter_code
_entity_poly.pdbx_strand_id
1 'polypeptide(L)'
;VKDALDVFFEVREAPGLRKKPSTSELIDWLKLLMADEIPEDILKNRDKNKVIPPLYGALLKNEQDVHTLQRLAFLARREAR
;
A
#
# COMPACT_ATOMS: atom_id res chain seq x y z
N VAL A 1 -10.83 -9.32 2.79
CA VAL A 1 -10.45 -8.52 3.99
C VAL A 1 -9.06 -8.87 4.51
N LYS A 2 -8.73 -10.15 4.75
CA LYS A 2 -7.39 -10.57 5.22
C LYS A 2 -6.25 -9.99 4.37
N ASP A 3 -6.32 -10.13 3.05
CA ASP A 3 -5.28 -9.63 2.14
C ASP A 3 -5.08 -8.10 2.24
N ALA A 4 -6.16 -7.35 2.46
CA ALA A 4 -6.08 -5.91 2.66
C ALA A 4 -5.40 -5.55 3.99
N LEU A 5 -5.63 -6.34 5.05
CA LEU A 5 -4.93 -6.15 6.32
C LEU A 5 -3.44 -6.48 6.19
N ASP A 6 -3.09 -7.55 5.49
CA ASP A 6 -1.69 -7.92 5.24
C ASP A 6 -0.97 -6.78 4.50
N VAL A 7 -1.57 -6.22 3.45
CA VAL A 7 -1.06 -5.03 2.74
C VAL A 7 -0.93 -3.83 3.67
N PHE A 8 -1.93 -3.56 4.50
CA PHE A 8 -1.91 -2.44 5.42
C PHE A 8 -0.74 -2.53 6.41
N PHE A 9 -0.49 -3.72 6.95
CA PHE A 9 0.63 -3.93 7.89
C PHE A 9 1.98 -3.85 7.18
N GLU A 10 2.13 -4.39 5.96
CA GLU A 10 3.34 -4.21 5.16
C GLU A 10 3.68 -2.73 4.95
N VAL A 11 2.69 -1.90 4.59
CA VAL A 11 2.88 -0.45 4.45
C VAL A 11 3.27 0.17 5.78
N ARG A 12 2.63 -0.22 6.89
CA ARG A 12 2.88 0.33 8.22
C ARG A 12 4.28 -0.01 8.77
N GLU A 13 4.84 -1.14 8.34
CA GLU A 13 6.17 -1.63 8.69
C GLU A 13 7.27 -1.03 7.78
N ALA A 14 6.90 -0.34 6.69
CA ALA A 14 7.85 0.21 5.75
C ALA A 14 8.83 1.20 6.42
N PRO A 15 10.16 1.03 6.22
CA PRO A 15 11.16 1.88 6.84
C PRO A 15 11.09 3.30 6.27
N GLY A 16 11.33 4.30 7.12
CA GLY A 16 11.41 5.71 6.69
C GLY A 16 10.07 6.45 6.62
N LEU A 17 8.95 5.80 6.97
CA LEU A 17 7.67 6.50 7.15
C LEU A 17 7.74 7.47 8.34
N ARG A 18 7.41 8.74 8.09
CA ARG A 18 7.30 9.74 9.16
C ARG A 18 6.06 9.51 10.02
N LYS A 19 4.93 9.19 9.39
CA LYS A 19 3.68 8.85 10.06
C LYS A 19 3.18 7.50 9.59
N LYS A 20 2.96 6.60 10.55
CA LYS A 20 2.35 5.30 10.28
C LYS A 20 0.86 5.48 9.96
N PRO A 21 0.32 4.80 8.92
CA PRO A 21 -1.11 4.83 8.62
C PRO A 21 -1.90 4.27 9.81
N SER A 22 -2.94 4.97 10.24
CA SER A 22 -3.85 4.62 11.34
C SER A 22 -5.05 3.80 10.84
N THR A 23 -5.88 3.36 11.79
CA THR A 23 -7.13 2.65 11.49
C THR A 23 -8.10 3.50 10.67
N SER A 24 -8.08 4.82 10.81
CA SER A 24 -8.91 5.70 9.97
C SER A 24 -8.47 5.67 8.51
N GLU A 25 -7.15 5.70 8.25
CA GLU A 25 -6.62 5.56 6.89
C GLU A 25 -6.92 4.18 6.29
N LEU A 26 -6.86 3.11 7.09
CA LEU A 26 -7.30 1.77 6.65
C LEU A 26 -8.78 1.77 6.22
N ILE A 27 -9.66 2.35 7.04
CA ILE A 27 -11.10 2.40 6.74
C ILE A 27 -11.37 3.21 5.47
N ASP A 28 -10.72 4.36 5.32
CA ASP A 28 -10.86 5.20 4.12
C ASP A 28 -10.36 4.46 2.87
N TRP A 29 -9.24 3.75 2.97
CA TRP A 29 -8.70 2.93 1.89
C TRP A 29 -9.64 1.78 1.51
N LEU A 30 -10.19 1.05 2.49
CA LEU A 30 -11.18 -0.01 2.23
C LEU A 30 -12.44 0.52 1.54
N LYS A 31 -12.94 1.69 1.94
CA LYS A 31 -14.09 2.32 1.28
C LYS A 31 -13.81 2.61 -0.19
N LEU A 32 -12.61 3.11 -0.52
CA LEU A 32 -12.25 3.40 -1.90
C LEU A 32 -12.10 2.12 -2.73
N LEU A 33 -11.46 1.08 -2.18
CA LEU A 33 -11.36 -0.23 -2.84
C LEU A 33 -12.75 -0.80 -3.19
N MET A 34 -13.72 -0.64 -2.28
CA MET A 34 -15.08 -1.09 -2.48
C MET A 34 -15.87 -0.20 -3.47
N ALA A 35 -15.54 1.10 -3.55
CA ALA A 35 -16.22 2.05 -4.43
C ALA A 35 -15.76 1.96 -5.88
N ASP A 36 -14.48 1.68 -6.12
CA ASP A 36 -13.88 1.63 -7.46
C ASP A 36 -14.08 0.27 -8.19
N GLU A 37 -14.93 -0.63 -7.66
CA GLU A 37 -15.12 -2.00 -8.15
C GLU A 37 -13.79 -2.72 -8.43
N ILE A 38 -12.76 -2.42 -7.63
CA ILE A 38 -11.42 -2.94 -7.86
C ILE A 38 -11.47 -4.46 -7.74
N PRO A 39 -11.06 -5.20 -8.77
CA PRO A 39 -11.21 -6.64 -8.74
C PRO A 39 -10.35 -7.21 -7.61
N GLU A 40 -10.93 -8.14 -6.83
CA GLU A 40 -10.30 -8.69 -5.62
C GLU A 40 -8.94 -9.34 -5.90
N ASP A 41 -8.73 -9.74 -7.14
CA ASP A 41 -7.51 -10.34 -7.63
C ASP A 41 -6.33 -9.36 -7.63
N ILE A 42 -6.55 -8.05 -7.61
CA ILE A 42 -5.46 -7.05 -7.49
C ILE A 42 -4.74 -7.17 -6.16
N LEU A 43 -5.46 -7.49 -5.08
CA LEU A 43 -4.86 -7.73 -3.77
C LEU A 43 -4.33 -9.17 -3.65
N LYS A 44 -5.04 -10.16 -4.21
CA LYS A 44 -4.68 -11.59 -4.11
C LYS A 44 -3.49 -11.99 -5.00
N ASN A 45 -3.42 -11.45 -6.21
CA ASN A 45 -2.35 -11.70 -7.20
C ASN A 45 -1.26 -10.63 -7.12
N ARG A 46 -1.17 -9.91 -6.00
CA ARG A 46 -0.12 -8.94 -5.78
C ARG A 46 1.21 -9.69 -5.70
N ASP A 47 2.00 -9.59 -6.76
CA ASP A 47 3.41 -9.97 -6.75
C ASP A 47 4.06 -9.22 -5.58
N LYS A 48 4.70 -9.94 -4.65
CA LYS A 48 5.33 -9.33 -3.46
C LYS A 48 6.40 -8.31 -3.86
N ASN A 49 6.89 -8.38 -5.10
CA ASN A 49 7.82 -7.43 -5.71
C ASN A 49 7.13 -6.15 -6.24
N LYS A 50 5.80 -6.13 -6.38
CA LYS A 50 4.97 -4.93 -6.61
C LYS A 50 4.58 -4.33 -5.25
N VAL A 51 5.50 -3.55 -4.70
CA VAL A 51 5.45 -3.04 -3.31
C VAL A 51 4.40 -1.93 -3.09
N ILE A 52 3.77 -1.39 -4.15
CA ILE A 52 2.79 -0.30 -3.99
C ILE A 52 1.37 -0.83 -4.18
N PRO A 53 0.52 -0.80 -3.14
CA PRO A 53 -0.88 -1.15 -3.28
C PRO A 53 -1.68 -0.09 -4.05
N PRO A 54 -2.78 -0.45 -4.72
CA PRO A 54 -3.66 0.53 -5.35
C PRO A 54 -4.17 1.53 -4.30
N LEU A 55 -4.35 2.79 -4.71
CA LEU A 55 -4.92 3.84 -3.84
C LEU A 55 -4.16 4.08 -2.52
N TYR A 56 -2.87 3.75 -2.46
CA TYR A 56 -2.00 3.93 -1.29
C TYR A 56 -1.92 5.37 -0.76
N GLY A 57 -2.34 6.39 -1.52
CA GLY A 57 -2.50 7.76 -1.02
C GLY A 57 -3.58 7.89 0.07
N ALA A 58 -4.54 6.96 0.12
CA ALA A 58 -5.49 6.89 1.23
C ALA A 58 -4.82 6.37 2.52
N LEU A 59 -3.78 5.55 2.38
CA LEU A 59 -2.95 5.08 3.50
C LEU A 59 -1.94 6.16 3.92
N LEU A 60 -1.28 6.81 2.97
CA LEU A 60 -0.23 7.79 3.20
C LEU A 60 -0.71 9.20 2.82
N LYS A 61 -1.16 9.97 3.81
CA LYS A 61 -1.64 11.35 3.60
C LYS A 61 -0.53 12.38 3.36
N ASN A 62 0.74 11.98 3.41
CA ASN A 62 1.89 12.84 3.17
C ASN A 62 2.59 12.45 1.86
N GLU A 63 2.74 13.40 0.94
CA GLU A 63 3.43 13.22 -0.34
C GLU A 63 4.86 12.72 -0.20
N GLN A 64 5.56 13.10 0.87
CA GLN A 64 6.93 12.65 1.11
C GLN A 64 7.01 11.17 1.49
N ASP A 65 6.01 10.68 2.24
CA ASP A 65 5.89 9.27 2.61
C ASP A 65 5.50 8.43 1.37
N VAL A 66 4.60 8.97 0.53
CA VAL A 66 4.25 8.43 -0.80
C VAL A 66 5.50 8.24 -1.66
N HIS A 67 6.33 9.28 -1.80
CA HIS A 67 7.58 9.20 -2.58
C HIS A 67 8.60 8.20 -2.00
N THR A 68 8.64 8.06 -0.68
CA THR A 68 9.55 7.10 -0.02
C THR A 68 9.12 5.66 -0.33
N LEU A 69 7.83 5.36 -0.22
CA LEU A 69 7.27 4.06 -0.60
C LEU A 69 7.50 3.77 -2.09
N GLN A 70 7.30 4.76 -2.97
CA GLN A 70 7.57 4.63 -4.41
C GLN A 70 9.04 4.29 -4.71
N ARG A 71 9.99 4.93 -4.02
CA ARG A 71 11.42 4.63 -4.18
C ARG A 71 11.78 3.24 -3.68
N LEU A 72 11.27 2.84 -2.52
CA LEU A 72 11.48 1.49 -1.98
C LEU A 72 10.93 0.42 -2.94
N ALA A 73 9.74 0.67 -3.50
CA ALA A 73 9.15 -0.20 -4.50
C ALA A 73 9.97 -0.30 -5.79
N PHE A 74 10.55 0.81 -6.23
CA PHE A 74 11.40 0.83 -7.42
C PHE A 74 12.70 0.04 -7.21
N LEU A 75 13.34 0.16 -6.04
CA LEU A 75 14.55 -0.58 -5.69
C LEU A 75 14.30 -2.09 -5.62
N ALA A 76 13.22 -2.51 -4.94
CA ALA A 76 12.83 -3.93 -4.85
C ALA A 76 12.60 -4.58 -6.22
N ARG A 77 12.00 -3.86 -7.18
CA ARG A 77 11.80 -4.35 -8.55
C ARG A 77 13.09 -4.55 -9.34
N ARG A 78 14.15 -3.80 -9.00
CA ARG A 78 15.45 -3.90 -9.67
C ARG A 78 16.26 -5.09 -9.18
N GLU A 79 16.12 -5.46 -7.91
CA GLU A 79 16.76 -6.65 -7.32
C GLU A 79 16.08 -7.95 -7.75
N ALA A 80 14.79 -7.91 -8.09
CA ALA A 80 14.03 -9.08 -8.56
C ALA A 80 14.22 -9.42 -10.05
N ARG A 81 15.09 -8.69 -10.77
CA ARG A 81 15.40 -8.91 -12.21
C ARG A 81 16.71 -9.64 -12.42
#